data_AF-A0A1H7UU96-F1
#
_entry.id   AF-A0A1H7UU96-F1
#
_cell.length_a   1.000
_cell.length_b   1.000
_cell.length_c   1.000
_cell.angle_alpha   90.00
_cell.angle_beta   90.00
_cell.angle_gamma   90.00
#
_symmetry.space_group_name_H-M   'P 1'
#
loop_
_entity.id
_entity.type
_entity.pdbx_description
1 polymer ?
#
loop_
_entity_poly.entity_id
_entity_poly.type
_entity_poly.pdbx_seq_one_letter_code
_entity_poly.pdbx_strand_id
1 'polypeptide(L)'
;MRTEHILCDPDYFICNPYYFICNPYYFGSLLATLLCWFIFADMRRTISFIYIFNLLVLCAVAAPPKRIITLSGALSETVDALGLGSSIVAVDVTSIYPAYVKALPRVSKNRSVLAEGLMAFHPDLVLAPAGNVSPEVERQLRTLGVRWVNIRQE
;
A
#
# COMPACT_ATOMS: atom_id res chain seq x y z
N MET A 1 -30.44 -49.06 -46.92
CA MET A 1 -31.15 -49.45 -45.69
C MET A 1 -31.00 -48.33 -44.67
N ARG A 2 -32.13 -47.95 -44.07
CA ARG A 2 -32.32 -47.10 -42.88
C ARG A 2 -32.15 -45.58 -43.04
N THR A 3 -33.30 -44.97 -43.30
CA THR A 3 -33.75 -43.62 -42.92
C THR A 3 -33.60 -43.36 -41.42
N GLU A 4 -33.04 -42.21 -41.04
CA GLU A 4 -33.31 -41.56 -39.75
C GLU A 4 -33.73 -40.11 -40.02
N HIS A 5 -35.04 -39.90 -39.92
CA HIS A 5 -35.70 -38.61 -39.84
C HIS A 5 -35.31 -37.96 -38.50
N ILE A 6 -34.58 -36.85 -38.56
CA ILE A 6 -34.48 -35.93 -37.42
C ILE A 6 -35.62 -34.92 -37.58
N LEU A 7 -36.72 -35.22 -36.88
CA LEU A 7 -37.85 -34.32 -36.64
C LEU A 7 -37.36 -33.19 -35.74
N CYS A 8 -37.32 -31.96 -36.25
CA CYS A 8 -37.31 -30.76 -35.44
C CYS A 8 -38.76 -30.37 -35.18
N ASP A 9 -39.25 -30.69 -33.98
CA ASP A 9 -40.55 -30.22 -33.47
C ASP A 9 -40.47 -28.71 -33.18
N PRO A 10 -41.46 -27.89 -33.55
CA PRO A 10 -41.41 -26.44 -33.41
C PRO A 10 -41.76 -25.91 -32.00
N ASP A 11 -42.13 -26.78 -31.06
CA ASP A 11 -42.77 -26.36 -29.79
C ASP A 11 -41.99 -26.65 -28.49
N TYR A 12 -40.73 -27.13 -28.54
CA TYR A 12 -39.98 -27.41 -27.30
C TYR A 12 -38.49 -27.05 -27.37
N PHE A 13 -38.16 -25.83 -26.95
CA PHE A 13 -36.78 -25.41 -26.65
C PHE A 13 -36.50 -25.61 -25.15
N ILE A 14 -35.79 -26.67 -24.78
CA ILE A 14 -35.06 -26.72 -23.50
C ILE A 14 -33.57 -26.43 -23.74
N CYS A 15 -33.19 -25.27 -23.20
CA CYS A 15 -31.97 -24.89 -22.49
C CYS A 15 -30.59 -25.15 -23.11
N ASN A 16 -30.03 -24.08 -23.67
CA ASN A 16 -28.60 -23.80 -23.57
C ASN A 16 -28.42 -22.36 -23.03
N PRO A 17 -27.75 -22.14 -21.87
CA PRO A 17 -27.62 -20.83 -21.23
C PRO A 17 -26.70 -19.85 -21.98
N TYR A 18 -26.10 -20.25 -23.11
CA TYR A 18 -25.13 -19.45 -23.85
C TYR A 18 -25.59 -18.94 -25.22
N TYR A 19 -26.83 -19.22 -25.64
CA TYR A 19 -27.32 -18.82 -26.96
C TYR A 19 -28.47 -17.83 -26.88
N PHE A 20 -28.19 -16.65 -26.30
CA PHE A 20 -28.98 -15.45 -26.59
C PHE A 20 -28.49 -14.87 -27.93
N ILE A 21 -28.76 -15.59 -29.03
CA ILE A 21 -28.66 -15.03 -30.38
C ILE A 21 -30.05 -14.57 -30.81
N CYS A 22 -30.10 -13.26 -31.05
CA CYS A 22 -31.11 -12.45 -31.72
C CYS A 22 -32.13 -13.21 -32.55
N ASN A 23 -33.36 -13.25 -32.05
CA ASN A 23 -34.55 -13.51 -32.85
C ASN A 23 -34.82 -12.28 -33.77
N PRO A 24 -35.04 -12.43 -35.10
CA PRO A 24 -35.14 -11.31 -36.05
C PRO A 24 -36.41 -10.43 -35.88
N TYR A 25 -37.29 -10.74 -34.93
CA TYR A 25 -38.56 -10.02 -34.74
C TYR A 25 -38.47 -8.70 -33.94
N TYR A 26 -37.29 -8.30 -33.45
CA TYR A 26 -37.13 -7.06 -32.68
C TYR A 26 -36.51 -5.91 -33.48
N PHE A 27 -37.05 -5.63 -34.68
CA PHE A 27 -36.65 -4.51 -35.52
C PHE A 27 -37.49 -3.24 -35.26
N GLY A 28 -37.67 -2.82 -33.99
CA GLY A 28 -38.45 -1.59 -33.78
C GLY A 28 -38.67 -1.04 -32.37
N SER A 29 -38.34 -1.72 -31.28
CA SER A 29 -38.52 -1.10 -29.96
C SER A 29 -37.30 -0.24 -29.62
N LEU A 30 -37.50 1.09 -29.70
CA LEU A 30 -36.60 2.11 -29.12
C LEU A 30 -36.15 1.72 -27.68
N LEU A 31 -36.98 0.94 -26.97
CA LEU A 31 -36.73 0.40 -25.64
C LEU A 31 -35.54 -0.58 -25.59
N ALA A 32 -35.34 -1.44 -26.60
CA ALA A 32 -34.28 -2.45 -26.59
C ALA A 32 -32.90 -1.85 -26.87
N THR A 33 -32.83 -0.83 -27.74
CA THR A 33 -31.61 -0.05 -27.96
C THR A 33 -31.29 0.83 -26.77
N LEU A 34 -32.29 1.45 -26.12
CA LEU A 34 -32.10 2.23 -24.89
C LEU A 34 -31.66 1.35 -23.69
N LEU A 35 -32.16 0.12 -23.55
CA LEU A 35 -31.71 -0.83 -22.51
C LEU A 35 -30.27 -1.32 -22.77
N CYS A 36 -29.92 -1.62 -24.03
CA CYS A 36 -28.55 -1.98 -24.40
C CYS A 36 -27.59 -0.80 -24.17
N TRP A 37 -28.01 0.42 -24.50
CA TRP A 37 -27.27 1.65 -24.21
C TRP A 37 -27.17 1.92 -22.71
N PHE A 38 -28.21 1.63 -21.92
CA PHE A 38 -28.17 1.74 -20.46
C PHE A 38 -27.15 0.78 -19.86
N ILE A 39 -27.17 -0.52 -20.23
CA ILE A 39 -26.24 -1.52 -19.71
C ILE A 39 -24.79 -1.22 -20.15
N PHE A 40 -24.56 -0.82 -21.41
CA PHE A 40 -23.21 -0.44 -21.90
C PHE A 40 -22.73 0.89 -21.30
N ALA A 41 -23.62 1.87 -21.10
CA ALA A 41 -23.29 3.14 -20.45
C ALA A 41 -23.02 2.95 -18.94
N ASP A 42 -23.71 2.01 -18.30
CA ASP A 42 -23.48 1.66 -16.90
C ASP A 42 -22.17 0.87 -16.73
N MET A 43 -21.82 0.00 -17.68
CA MET A 43 -20.54 -0.73 -17.69
C MET A 43 -19.34 0.21 -17.94
N ARG A 44 -19.47 1.22 -18.81
CA ARG A 44 -18.42 2.22 -19.04
C ARG A 44 -18.26 3.18 -17.84
N ARG A 45 -19.37 3.48 -17.14
CA ARG A 45 -19.36 4.24 -15.89
C ARG A 45 -18.72 3.46 -14.74
N THR A 46 -19.06 2.18 -14.56
CA THR A 46 -18.45 1.33 -13.51
C THR A 46 -16.96 1.08 -13.77
N ILE A 47 -16.54 0.84 -15.01
CA ILE A 47 -15.10 0.74 -15.34
C ILE A 47 -14.38 2.06 -15.05
N SER A 48 -14.99 3.21 -15.37
CA SER A 48 -14.40 4.52 -15.03
C SER A 48 -14.32 4.74 -13.53
N PHE A 49 -15.34 4.34 -12.76
CA PHE A 49 -15.31 4.42 -11.30
C PHE A 49 -14.23 3.51 -10.70
N ILE A 50 -14.05 2.30 -11.22
CA ILE A 50 -12.99 1.38 -10.77
C ILE A 50 -11.61 1.94 -11.08
N TYR A 51 -11.42 2.54 -12.27
CA TYR A 51 -10.17 3.20 -12.64
C TYR A 51 -9.88 4.43 -11.77
N ILE A 52 -10.89 5.27 -11.53
CA ILE A 52 -10.76 6.44 -10.64
C ILE A 52 -10.48 6.01 -9.21
N PHE A 53 -11.16 4.98 -8.72
CA PHE A 53 -10.93 4.44 -7.38
C PHE A 53 -9.52 3.86 -7.23
N ASN A 54 -9.07 3.05 -8.20
CA ASN A 54 -7.69 2.53 -8.19
C ASN A 54 -6.65 3.66 -8.31
N LEU A 55 -6.91 4.67 -9.14
CA LEU A 55 -6.03 5.84 -9.27
C LEU A 55 -5.94 6.64 -7.96
N LEU A 56 -7.07 6.78 -7.26
CA LEU A 56 -7.15 7.49 -5.99
C LEU A 56 -6.43 6.73 -4.86
N VAL A 57 -6.52 5.40 -4.86
CA VAL A 57 -5.76 4.53 -3.94
C VAL A 57 -4.24 4.66 -4.18
N LEU A 58 -3.80 4.80 -5.44
CA LEU A 58 -2.38 4.92 -5.76
C LEU A 58 -1.76 6.23 -5.26
N CYS A 59 -2.52 7.32 -5.22
CA CYS A 59 -2.06 8.60 -4.68
C CYS A 59 -1.97 8.64 -3.15
N ALA A 60 -2.59 7.69 -2.43
CA ALA A 60 -2.65 7.68 -0.97
C ALA A 60 -1.40 7.06 -0.30
N VAL A 61 -0.41 6.61 -1.09
CA VAL A 61 0.83 6.04 -0.53
C VAL A 61 1.63 7.16 0.14
N ALA A 62 1.71 7.12 1.47
CA ALA A 62 2.48 8.07 2.26
C ALA A 62 3.95 8.07 1.81
N ALA A 63 4.51 9.26 1.60
CA ALA A 63 5.91 9.40 1.22
C ALA A 63 6.83 8.76 2.28
N PRO A 64 7.91 8.06 1.86
CA PRO A 64 8.85 7.48 2.80
C PRO A 64 9.51 8.59 3.65
N PRO A 65 9.83 8.29 4.93
CA PRO A 65 10.51 9.25 5.80
C PRO A 65 11.88 9.61 5.21
N LYS A 66 12.21 10.91 5.25
CA LYS A 66 13.44 11.44 4.63
C LYS A 66 14.61 11.50 5.61
N ARG A 67 14.32 11.72 6.90
CA ARG A 67 15.33 11.84 7.97
C ARG A 67 15.00 10.88 9.11
N ILE A 68 15.69 9.75 9.12
CA ILE A 68 15.50 8.65 10.06
C ILE A 68 16.66 8.63 11.05
N ILE A 69 16.35 8.49 12.34
CA ILE A 69 17.33 8.15 13.37
C ILE A 69 17.03 6.76 13.92
N THR A 70 18.05 5.91 14.01
CA THR A 70 17.95 4.55 14.53
C THR A 70 18.68 4.44 15.86
N LEU A 71 17.99 3.93 16.89
CA LEU A 71 18.54 3.81 18.24
C LEU A 71 19.03 2.39 18.60
N SER A 72 19.29 1.55 17.59
CA SER A 72 19.83 0.20 17.75
C SER A 72 20.52 -0.25 16.47
N GLY A 73 21.62 -0.99 16.60
CA GLY A 73 22.31 -1.61 15.47
C GLY A 73 21.37 -2.43 14.59
N ALA A 74 20.60 -3.34 15.19
CA ALA A 74 19.65 -4.19 14.45
C ALA A 74 18.59 -3.37 13.68
N LEU A 75 18.18 -2.21 14.21
CA LEU A 75 17.25 -1.31 13.50
C LEU A 75 17.95 -0.62 12.33
N SER A 76 19.19 -0.17 12.49
CA SER A 76 19.99 0.39 11.40
C SER A 76 20.16 -0.59 10.24
N GLU A 77 20.47 -1.85 10.55
CA GLU A 77 20.59 -2.91 9.54
C GLU A 77 19.27 -3.21 8.84
N THR A 78 18.17 -3.24 9.60
CA THR A 78 16.83 -3.47 9.04
C THR A 78 16.41 -2.34 8.11
N VAL A 79 16.62 -1.08 8.51
CA VAL A 79 16.29 0.10 7.67
C VAL A 79 17.11 0.11 6.39
N ASP A 80 18.40 -0.24 6.48
CA ASP A 80 19.26 -0.37 5.31
C ASP A 80 18.79 -1.49 4.37
N ALA A 81 18.47 -2.67 4.92
CA ALA A 81 17.95 -3.81 4.18
C ALA A 81 16.62 -3.50 3.45
N LEU A 82 15.82 -2.57 3.99
CA LEU A 82 14.59 -2.06 3.36
C LEU A 82 14.86 -1.04 2.24
N GLY A 83 16.11 -0.74 1.91
CA GLY A 83 16.50 0.24 0.89
C GLY A 83 16.40 1.70 1.36
N LEU A 84 16.22 1.94 2.66
CA LEU A 84 16.08 3.27 3.25
C LEU A 84 17.35 3.78 3.91
N GLY A 85 18.50 3.13 3.67
CA GLY A 85 19.79 3.50 4.25
C GLY A 85 20.22 4.95 4.01
N SER A 86 19.89 5.50 2.83
CA SER A 86 20.17 6.90 2.48
C SER A 86 19.37 7.93 3.28
N SER A 87 18.25 7.53 3.88
CA SER A 87 17.45 8.36 4.77
C SER A 87 17.97 8.38 6.21
N ILE A 88 18.96 7.54 6.56
CA ILE A 88 19.51 7.48 7.91
C ILE A 88 20.46 8.67 8.11
N VAL A 89 20.07 9.59 8.99
CA VAL A 89 20.86 10.82 9.25
C VAL A 89 21.80 10.67 10.46
N ALA A 90 21.43 9.83 11.42
CA ALA A 90 22.22 9.59 12.63
C ALA A 90 21.86 8.24 13.25
N VAL A 91 22.79 7.66 14.02
CA VAL A 91 22.65 6.31 14.57
C VAL A 91 23.07 6.21 16.03
N ASP A 92 22.64 5.15 16.71
CA ASP A 92 23.14 4.77 18.04
C ASP A 92 24.56 4.16 18.00
N VAL A 93 25.21 4.17 19.16
CA VAL A 93 26.57 3.65 19.34
C VAL A 93 26.70 2.15 19.05
N THR A 94 25.61 1.38 19.14
CA THR A 94 25.61 -0.05 18.79
C THR A 94 25.59 -0.31 17.29
N SER A 95 25.37 0.70 16.46
CA SER A 95 25.30 0.54 15.00
C SER A 95 26.71 0.48 14.39
N ILE A 96 27.04 -0.67 13.79
CA ILE A 96 28.37 -0.96 13.22
C ILE A 96 28.26 -1.36 11.75
N TYR A 97 27.15 -2.01 11.36
CA TYR A 97 26.82 -2.41 10.01
C TYR A 97 25.58 -1.64 9.53
N PRO A 98 25.47 -1.33 8.23
CA PRO A 98 26.47 -1.44 7.15
C PRO A 98 27.68 -0.51 7.32
N ALA A 99 28.77 -0.76 6.58
CA ALA A 99 30.05 -0.06 6.79
C ALA A 99 29.97 1.48 6.72
N TYR A 100 29.09 2.04 5.88
CA TYR A 100 28.92 3.49 5.75
C TYR A 100 28.33 4.13 7.02
N VAL A 101 27.58 3.39 7.83
CA VAL A 101 26.96 3.89 9.07
C VAL A 101 28.01 4.32 10.10
N LYS A 102 29.24 3.80 10.00
CA LYS A 102 30.37 4.24 10.85
C LYS A 102 30.74 5.70 10.64
N ALA A 103 30.46 6.26 9.46
CA ALA A 103 30.71 7.67 9.16
C ALA A 103 29.57 8.59 9.63
N LEU A 104 28.40 8.03 9.97
CA LEU A 104 27.26 8.81 10.43
C LEU A 104 27.46 9.30 11.88
N PRO A 105 26.89 10.47 12.22
CA PRO A 105 26.96 11.01 13.57
C PRO A 105 26.24 10.09 14.57
N ARG A 106 26.78 10.05 15.80
CA ARG A 106 26.23 9.23 16.89
C ARG A 106 25.45 10.08 17.87
N VAL A 107 24.16 9.75 18.04
CA VAL A 107 23.22 10.50 18.91
C VAL A 107 23.22 10.01 20.36
N SER A 108 23.62 8.77 20.57
CA SER A 108 23.69 8.15 21.89
C SER A 108 25.07 8.36 22.49
N LYS A 109 25.12 8.66 23.79
CA LYS A 109 26.36 8.74 24.57
C LYS A 109 26.16 7.95 25.85
N ASN A 110 27.08 7.03 26.16
CA ASN A 110 27.04 6.23 27.40
C ASN A 110 25.71 5.48 27.64
N ARG A 111 25.11 4.92 26.58
CA ARG A 111 23.81 4.23 26.60
C ARG A 111 22.61 5.11 27.01
N SER A 112 22.77 6.43 27.02
CA SER A 112 21.67 7.37 27.15
C SER A 112 21.53 8.23 25.90
N VAL A 113 20.28 8.59 25.60
CA VAL A 113 19.91 9.45 24.48
C VAL A 113 19.20 10.66 25.06
N LEU A 114 19.56 11.85 24.56
CA LEU A 114 18.97 13.12 24.96
C LEU A 114 18.13 13.68 23.81
N ALA A 115 17.03 14.36 24.12
CA ALA A 115 16.11 14.89 23.11
C ALA A 115 16.78 15.96 22.24
N GLU A 116 17.63 16.81 22.83
CA GLU A 116 18.36 17.87 22.13
C GLU A 116 19.31 17.30 21.08
N GLY A 117 20.00 16.20 21.43
CA GLY A 117 20.93 15.52 20.52
C GLY A 117 20.22 14.90 19.30
N LEU A 118 18.98 14.46 19.49
CA LEU A 118 18.15 13.94 18.40
C LEU A 118 17.60 15.09 17.53
N MET A 119 17.10 16.16 18.15
CA MET A 119 16.50 17.30 17.45
C MET A 119 17.50 18.10 16.61
N ALA A 120 18.80 18.08 16.95
CA ALA A 120 19.85 18.71 16.17
C ALA A 120 19.90 18.22 14.70
N PHE A 121 19.40 17.01 14.43
CA PHE A 121 19.36 16.44 13.09
C PHE A 121 18.02 16.62 12.37
N HIS A 122 17.07 17.35 12.96
CA HIS A 122 15.70 17.53 12.45
C HIS A 122 15.08 16.21 11.92
N PRO A 123 14.89 15.19 12.77
CA PRO A 123 14.37 13.90 12.35
C PRO A 123 12.87 13.96 12.05
N ASP A 124 12.45 13.22 11.03
CA ASP A 124 11.03 12.99 10.74
C ASP A 124 10.53 11.74 11.50
N LEU A 125 11.43 10.78 11.72
CA LEU A 125 11.16 9.48 12.31
C LEU A 125 12.32 9.05 13.22
N VAL A 126 11.99 8.62 14.43
CA VAL A 126 12.93 7.94 15.33
C VAL A 126 12.45 6.51 15.59
N LEU A 127 13.32 5.55 15.32
CA LEU A 127 13.11 4.13 15.57
C LEU A 127 13.88 3.73 16.83
N ALA A 128 13.15 3.31 17.85
CA ALA A 128 13.72 2.93 19.13
C ALA A 128 13.33 1.49 19.50
N PRO A 129 14.25 0.68 20.05
CA PRO A 129 13.87 -0.57 20.68
C PRO A 129 13.11 -0.26 21.98
N ALA A 130 12.01 -0.97 22.21
CA ALA A 130 11.12 -0.74 23.34
C ALA A 130 11.87 -0.88 24.68
N GLY A 131 11.70 0.08 25.58
CA GLY A 131 12.27 0.05 26.94
C GLY A 131 13.73 0.49 27.08
N ASN A 132 14.44 0.77 25.98
CA ASN A 132 15.84 1.24 26.04
C ASN A 132 15.98 2.75 26.21
N VAL A 133 14.95 3.52 25.90
CA VAL A 133 14.97 4.99 25.97
C VAL A 133 14.03 5.46 27.07
N SER A 134 14.44 6.51 27.79
CA SER A 134 13.60 7.14 28.80
C SER A 134 12.27 7.63 28.19
N PRO A 135 11.12 7.36 28.82
CA PRO A 135 9.82 7.80 28.32
C PRO A 135 9.70 9.34 28.24
N GLU A 136 10.52 10.06 29.01
CA GLU A 136 10.56 11.52 28.95
C GLU A 136 11.08 12.03 27.59
N VAL A 137 12.11 11.37 27.05
CA VAL A 137 12.69 11.72 25.74
C VAL A 137 11.69 11.42 24.61
N GLU A 138 11.02 10.27 24.68
CA GLU A 138 9.94 9.93 23.75
C GLU A 138 8.84 11.00 23.77
N ARG A 139 8.39 11.40 24.96
CA ARG A 139 7.33 12.40 25.13
C ARG A 139 7.72 13.74 24.54
N GLN A 140 8.93 14.23 24.83
CA GLN A 140 9.43 15.51 24.32
C GLN A 140 9.46 15.54 22.79
N LEU A 141 10.01 14.50 22.15
CA LEU A 141 10.09 14.42 20.69
C LEU A 141 8.71 14.37 20.03
N ARG A 142 7.78 13.63 20.64
CA ARG A 142 6.39 13.58 20.16
C ARG A 142 5.71 14.94 20.25
N THR A 143 5.93 15.70 21.32
CA THR A 143 5.42 17.07 21.45
C THR A 143 5.99 18.00 20.38
N LEU A 144 7.23 17.76 19.95
CA LEU A 144 7.88 18.49 18.84
C LEU A 144 7.44 18.01 17.45
N GLY A 145 6.48 17.08 17.36
CA GLY A 145 5.94 16.58 16.10
C GLY A 145 6.75 15.49 15.42
N VAL A 146 7.79 14.96 16.08
CA VAL A 146 8.60 13.86 15.54
C VAL A 146 7.86 12.54 15.70
N ARG A 147 7.80 11.74 14.63
CA ARG A 147 7.19 10.40 14.70
C ARG A 147 8.11 9.47 15.48
N TRP A 148 7.59 8.90 16.57
CA TRP A 148 8.32 7.95 17.41
C TRP A 148 7.72 6.55 17.32
N VAL A 149 8.53 5.56 16.93
CA VAL A 149 8.12 4.16 16.81
C VAL A 149 8.96 3.28 17.73
N ASN A 150 8.29 2.61 18.66
CA ASN A 150 8.89 1.61 19.53
C ASN A 150 8.76 0.22 18.88
N ILE A 151 9.90 -0.46 18.69
CA ILE A 151 9.97 -1.83 18.16
C ILE A 151 10.29 -2.79 19.30
N ARG A 152 9.43 -3.79 19.51
CA ARG A 152 9.72 -4.90 20.42
C ARG A 152 10.65 -5.88 19.72
N GLN A 153 11.75 -6.23 20.39
CA GLN A 153 12.67 -7.26 19.96
C GLN A 153 12.48 -8.40 20.96
N GLU A 154 11.75 -9.43 20.52
CA GLU A 154 11.46 -10.66 21.29
C GLU A 154 12.51 -11.72 20.98
#